data_AF-A0A5R8NP19-F1
#
_entry.id   AF-A0A5R8NP19-F1
#
_cell.length_a   1.000
_cell.length_b   1.000
_cell.length_c   1.000
_cell.angle_alpha   90.00
_cell.angle_beta   90.00
_cell.angle_gamma   90.00
#
_symmetry.space_group_name_H-M   'P 1'
#
loop_
_entity.id
_entity.type
_entity.pdbx_description
1 polymer ?
#
loop_
_entity_poly.entity_id
_entity_poly.type
_entity_poly.pdbx_seq_one_letter_code
_entity_poly.pdbx_strand_id
1 'polypeptide(L)'
;MLDSLIVPLFVTTDLPPEADLAGFGELLAGTARVLGRDGAGYAAFLAGRVFWLDRPVLPGQRPAADTELRFAGMLGHLAASGAGHTARDVVGDVRRAIGEAVTERYGDVGVAPAVFAIRDQDVRERTPDNALSIDTPGAAAELVSAARPYLWPSRLPRAMVIGDPSTGAA
;
A
#
# COMPACT_ATOMS: atom_id res chain seq x y z
N MET A 1 -1.26 17.30 19.53
CA MET A 1 -1.83 16.10 18.90
C MET A 1 -1.98 16.46 17.44
N LEU A 2 -1.34 15.74 16.52
CA LEU A 2 -1.51 16.00 15.10
C LEU A 2 -2.94 15.60 14.73
N ASP A 3 -3.72 16.52 14.15
CA ASP A 3 -4.96 16.14 13.50
C ASP A 3 -4.60 15.35 12.25
N SER A 4 -4.95 14.06 12.26
CA SER A 4 -4.63 13.13 11.18
C SER A 4 -5.91 12.46 10.70
N LEU A 5 -6.13 12.49 9.38
CA LEU A 5 -7.21 11.75 8.75
C LEU A 5 -6.70 10.38 8.29
N ILE A 6 -7.36 9.32 8.74
CA ILE A 6 -7.07 7.94 8.30
C ILE A 6 -8.07 7.55 7.22
N VAL A 7 -7.56 7.19 6.04
CA VAL A 7 -8.36 6.77 4.89
C VAL A 7 -7.98 5.34 4.49
N PRO A 8 -8.87 4.34 4.64
CA PRO A 8 -8.68 3.02 4.04
C PRO A 8 -8.78 3.12 2.52
N LEU A 9 -7.83 2.55 1.80
CA LEU A 9 -7.69 2.67 0.35
C LEU A 9 -7.63 1.32 -0.35
N PHE A 10 -8.19 1.29 -1.55
CA PHE A 10 -7.91 0.29 -2.56
C PHE A 10 -7.38 0.97 -3.82
N VAL A 11 -6.22 0.53 -4.30
CA VAL A 11 -5.62 0.98 -5.56
C VAL A 11 -5.56 -0.22 -6.50
N THR A 12 -5.94 -0.01 -7.76
CA THR A 12 -5.78 -1.01 -8.81
C THR A 12 -5.18 -0.39 -10.05
N THR A 13 -4.29 -1.12 -10.71
CA THR A 13 -3.67 -0.68 -11.97
C THR A 13 -3.29 -1.86 -12.82
N ASP A 14 -3.31 -1.65 -14.13
CA ASP A 14 -2.63 -2.52 -15.08
C ASP A 14 -1.15 -2.16 -15.09
N LEU A 15 -0.28 -3.18 -15.14
CA LEU A 15 1.17 -3.05 -15.21
C LEU A 15 1.71 -3.86 -16.39
N PRO A 16 2.83 -3.43 -17.00
CA PRO A 16 3.48 -4.22 -18.03
C PRO A 16 4.00 -5.56 -17.46
N PRO A 17 4.13 -6.60 -18.28
CA PRO A 17 4.45 -7.96 -17.83
C PRO A 17 5.78 -8.06 -17.07
N GLU A 18 6.76 -7.22 -17.42
CA GLU A 18 8.05 -7.11 -16.76
C GLU A 18 8.03 -6.35 -15.44
N ALA A 19 6.91 -5.71 -15.08
CA ALA A 19 6.79 -5.01 -13.81
C ALA A 19 6.83 -6.01 -12.65
N ASP A 20 7.68 -5.70 -11.67
CA ASP A 20 7.71 -6.42 -10.42
C ASP A 20 6.82 -5.73 -9.36
N LEU A 21 6.23 -6.55 -8.49
CA LEU A 21 5.26 -6.07 -7.51
C LEU A 21 5.90 -5.26 -6.37
N ALA A 22 7.17 -5.55 -6.06
CA ALA A 22 7.89 -4.85 -4.99
C ALA A 22 8.19 -3.40 -5.41
N GLY A 23 8.69 -3.19 -6.62
CA GLY A 23 8.94 -1.89 -7.23
C GLY A 23 7.67 -1.07 -7.41
N PHE A 24 6.55 -1.72 -7.76
CA PHE A 24 5.24 -1.04 -7.73
C PHE A 24 4.87 -0.58 -6.32
N GLY A 25 5.07 -1.45 -5.33
CA GLY A 25 4.85 -1.13 -3.92
C GLY A 25 5.69 0.05 -3.41
N GLU A 26 6.99 0.05 -3.73
CA GLU A 26 7.92 1.13 -3.42
C GLU A 26 7.50 2.45 -4.08
N LEU A 27 7.07 2.40 -5.34
CA LEU A 27 6.54 3.56 -6.06
C LEU A 27 5.33 4.15 -5.32
N LEU A 28 4.34 3.33 -4.98
CA LEU A 28 3.16 3.79 -4.23
C LEU A 28 3.53 4.42 -2.88
N ALA A 29 4.39 3.74 -2.11
CA ALA A 29 4.82 4.18 -0.79
C ALA A 29 5.60 5.50 -0.85
N GLY A 30 6.49 5.65 -1.82
CA GLY A 30 7.27 6.87 -2.06
C GLY A 30 6.41 8.03 -2.52
N THR A 31 5.53 7.80 -3.49
CA THR A 31 4.62 8.81 -4.05
C THR A 31 3.64 9.34 -3.00
N ALA A 32 3.16 8.49 -2.08
CA ALA A 32 2.22 8.90 -1.05
C ALA A 32 2.83 9.75 0.08
N ARG A 33 4.15 10.00 0.07
CA ARG A 33 4.84 10.71 1.15
C ARG A 33 4.42 12.17 1.30
N VAL A 34 4.20 12.85 0.18
CA VAL A 34 3.78 14.25 0.14
C VAL A 34 2.68 14.39 -0.90
N LEU A 35 1.54 14.93 -0.49
CA LEU A 35 0.33 15.04 -1.30
C LEU A 35 -0.14 16.49 -1.39
N GLY A 36 -1.04 16.78 -2.32
CA GLY A 36 -1.55 18.13 -2.59
C GLY A 36 -0.76 18.87 -3.66
N ARG A 37 -1.43 19.81 -4.35
CA ARG A 37 -0.88 20.52 -5.52
C ARG A 37 -0.31 21.91 -5.20
N ASP A 38 -0.80 22.52 -4.12
CA ASP A 38 -0.54 23.92 -3.82
C ASP A 38 0.48 24.07 -2.68
N GLY A 39 1.44 24.96 -2.88
CA GLY A 39 2.50 25.21 -1.90
C GLY A 39 3.42 24.00 -1.69
N ALA A 40 3.73 23.69 -0.43
CA ALA A 40 4.61 22.59 -0.07
C ALA A 40 3.91 21.21 -0.03
N GLY A 41 2.59 21.15 -0.31
CA GLY A 41 1.78 19.98 -0.03
C GLY A 41 1.63 19.69 1.47
N TYR A 42 1.11 18.50 1.80
CA TYR A 42 1.00 17.98 3.16
C TYR A 42 1.64 16.60 3.26
N ALA A 43 2.17 16.28 4.45
CA ALA A 43 2.78 15.00 4.71
C ALA A 43 1.71 13.90 4.79
N ALA A 44 2.02 12.74 4.24
CA ALA A 44 1.19 11.57 4.36
C ALA A 44 2.03 10.31 4.56
N PHE A 45 1.39 9.29 5.11
CA PHE A 45 1.96 7.99 5.40
C PHE A 45 1.01 6.93 4.84
N LEU A 46 1.46 6.20 3.82
CA LEU A 46 0.79 5.02 3.31
C LEU A 46 1.37 3.78 3.98
N ALA A 47 0.51 2.92 4.48
CA ALA A 47 0.87 1.56 4.86
C ALA A 47 -0.14 0.59 4.25
N GLY A 48 0.35 -0.42 3.54
CA GLY A 48 -0.51 -1.28 2.74
C GLY A 48 0.14 -2.61 2.41
N ARG A 49 -0.57 -3.40 1.61
CA ARG A 49 0.01 -4.55 0.93
C ARG A 49 -0.37 -4.56 -0.53
N VAL A 50 0.60 -4.89 -1.37
CA VAL A 50 0.45 -5.06 -2.81
C VAL A 50 0.35 -6.53 -3.18
N PHE A 51 -0.44 -6.83 -4.20
CA PHE A 51 -0.69 -8.19 -4.68
C PHE A 51 -1.10 -8.18 -6.15
N TRP A 52 -0.92 -9.32 -6.82
CA TRP A 52 -1.49 -9.54 -8.15
C TRP A 52 -2.97 -9.90 -8.03
N LEU A 53 -3.80 -9.22 -8.82
CA LEU A 53 -5.22 -9.50 -9.04
C LEU A 53 -5.44 -10.45 -10.23
N ASP A 54 -4.36 -10.90 -10.87
CA ASP A 54 -4.38 -11.86 -11.96
C ASP A 54 -5.26 -13.06 -11.62
N ARG A 55 -6.03 -13.56 -12.60
CA ARG A 55 -6.91 -14.72 -12.38
C ARG A 55 -6.07 -15.93 -11.96
N PRO A 56 -6.53 -16.75 -11.00
CA PRO A 56 -5.94 -18.06 -10.80
C PRO A 56 -5.99 -18.84 -12.12
N VAL A 57 -4.83 -19.22 -12.65
CA VAL A 57 -4.73 -20.05 -13.85
C VAL A 57 -5.23 -21.45 -13.47
N LEU A 58 -6.44 -21.78 -13.92
CA LEU A 58 -7.03 -23.10 -13.65
C LEU A 58 -6.27 -24.18 -14.45
N PRO A 59 -6.24 -25.43 -13.97
CA PRO A 59 -5.65 -26.54 -14.73
C PRO A 59 -6.22 -26.61 -16.15
N GLY A 60 -5.36 -26.55 -17.16
CA GLY A 60 -5.75 -26.58 -18.58
C GLY A 60 -5.96 -25.21 -19.23
N GLN A 61 -5.88 -24.10 -18.49
CA GLN A 61 -5.79 -22.77 -19.08
C GLN A 61 -4.35 -22.45 -19.49
N ARG A 62 -4.19 -21.78 -20.63
CA ARG A 62 -2.88 -21.22 -21.00
C ARG A 62 -2.54 -20.12 -19.99
N PRO A 63 -1.28 -20.06 -19.52
CA PRO A 63 -0.78 -18.87 -18.83
C PRO A 63 -1.04 -17.62 -19.67
N ALA A 64 -1.16 -16.47 -19.00
CA ALA A 64 -1.14 -15.17 -19.69
C ALA A 64 0.10 -15.12 -20.60
N ALA A 65 -0.06 -14.61 -21.81
CA ALA A 65 1.08 -14.48 -22.71
C ALA A 65 2.10 -13.50 -22.11
N ASP A 66 3.40 -13.71 -22.37
CA ASP A 66 4.48 -12.87 -21.81
C ASP A 66 4.39 -11.38 -22.20
N THR A 67 3.47 -11.01 -23.09
CA THR A 67 3.19 -9.64 -23.54
C THR A 67 1.91 -9.04 -22.95
N GLU A 68 1.14 -9.79 -22.18
CA GLU A 68 -0.12 -9.32 -21.60
C GLU A 68 0.11 -8.46 -20.36
N LEU A 69 -0.69 -7.40 -20.21
CA LEU A 69 -0.70 -6.60 -19.00
C LEU A 69 -1.15 -7.45 -17.81
N ARG A 70 -0.58 -7.15 -16.66
CA ARG A 70 -0.87 -7.82 -15.39
C ARG A 70 -1.61 -6.87 -14.48
N PHE A 71 -2.58 -7.38 -13.74
CA PHE A 71 -3.42 -6.53 -12.89
C PHE A 71 -2.90 -6.55 -11.46
N ALA A 72 -2.52 -5.39 -10.93
CA ALA A 72 -2.02 -5.23 -9.58
C ALA A 72 -3.03 -4.50 -8.70
N GLY A 73 -3.07 -4.89 -7.42
CA GLY A 73 -3.87 -4.28 -6.37
C GLY A 73 -3.03 -3.87 -5.18
N MET A 74 -3.48 -2.85 -4.45
CA MET A 74 -2.97 -2.47 -3.14
C MET A 74 -4.14 -2.18 -2.20
N LEU A 75 -4.16 -2.83 -1.04
CA LEU A 75 -5.08 -2.55 0.05
C LEU A 75 -4.28 -2.01 1.24
N GLY A 76 -4.77 -0.93 1.86
CA GLY A 76 -4.05 -0.32 2.97
C GLY A 76 -4.75 0.90 3.57
N HIS A 77 -3.99 1.65 4.36
CA HIS A 77 -4.43 2.86 5.02
C HIS A 77 -3.46 3.99 4.74
N LEU A 78 -4.03 5.16 4.50
CA LEU A 78 -3.28 6.40 4.37
C LEU A 78 -3.61 7.30 5.56
N ALA A 79 -2.59 7.73 6.29
CA ALA A 79 -2.68 8.81 7.25
C ALA A 79 -2.21 10.11 6.61
N ALA A 80 -3.08 11.12 6.53
CA ALA A 80 -2.75 12.45 6.03
C ALA A 80 -2.69 13.46 7.20
N SER A 81 -1.65 14.31 7.22
CA SER A 81 -1.53 15.37 8.22
C SER A 81 -2.43 16.56 7.89
N GLY A 82 -3.05 17.16 8.92
CA GLY A 82 -3.61 18.51 8.86
C GLY A 82 -5.14 18.56 9.01
N ALA A 83 -5.60 19.61 9.71
CA ALA A 83 -7.01 19.95 9.78
C ALA A 83 -7.47 20.57 8.45
N GLY A 84 -8.60 20.08 7.90
CA GLY A 84 -9.27 20.71 6.75
C GLY A 84 -9.34 19.87 5.47
N HIS A 85 -8.61 18.75 5.37
CA HIS A 85 -8.75 17.85 4.23
C HIS A 85 -9.89 16.85 4.46
N THR A 86 -10.78 16.69 3.47
CA THR A 86 -11.76 15.62 3.50
C THR A 86 -11.14 14.33 2.93
N ALA A 87 -11.73 13.17 3.25
CA ALA A 87 -11.30 11.91 2.65
C ALA A 87 -11.38 11.95 1.12
N ARG A 88 -12.33 12.71 0.56
CA ARG A 88 -12.47 12.90 -0.88
C ARG A 88 -11.28 13.67 -1.48
N ASP A 89 -10.83 14.72 -0.81
CA ASP A 89 -9.69 15.53 -1.29
C ASP A 89 -8.41 14.69 -1.27
N VAL A 90 -8.17 14.00 -0.16
CA VAL A 90 -7.02 13.11 0.03
C VAL A 90 -6.99 12.00 -1.03
N VAL A 91 -8.13 11.34 -1.29
CA VAL A 91 -8.23 10.31 -2.33
C VAL A 91 -7.97 10.91 -3.71
N GLY A 92 -8.47 12.12 -3.99
CA GLY A 92 -8.24 12.83 -5.24
C GLY A 92 -6.76 13.16 -5.47
N ASP A 93 -6.06 13.59 -4.43
CA ASP A 93 -4.62 13.88 -4.48
C ASP A 93 -3.79 12.60 -4.67
N VAL A 94 -4.09 11.54 -3.90
CA VAL A 94 -3.42 10.23 -4.05
C VAL A 94 -3.64 9.66 -5.45
N ARG A 95 -4.88 9.69 -5.95
CA ARG A 95 -5.21 9.18 -7.29
C ARG A 95 -4.38 9.86 -8.36
N ARG A 96 -4.24 11.18 -8.26
CA ARG A 96 -3.45 11.99 -9.20
C ARG A 96 -1.97 11.64 -9.11
N ALA A 97 -1.42 11.67 -7.90
CA ALA A 97 0.00 11.40 -7.66
C ALA A 97 0.40 9.99 -8.13
N ILE A 98 -0.40 8.97 -7.77
CA ILE A 98 -0.19 7.59 -8.24
C ILE A 98 -0.32 7.50 -9.77
N GLY A 99 -1.33 8.16 -10.36
CA GLY A 99 -1.52 8.15 -11.81
C GLY A 99 -0.32 8.72 -12.56
N GLU A 100 0.20 9.88 -12.11
CA GLU A 100 1.40 10.50 -12.67
C GLU A 100 2.63 9.60 -12.50
N ALA A 101 2.86 9.09 -11.29
CA ALA A 101 4.02 8.24 -10.99
C ALA A 101 4.02 6.90 -11.73
N VAL A 102 2.85 6.25 -11.85
CA VAL A 102 2.71 5.00 -12.62
C VAL A 102 2.95 5.25 -14.10
N THR A 103 2.36 6.31 -14.66
CA THR A 103 2.56 6.68 -16.07
C THR A 103 4.03 7.01 -16.35
N GLU A 104 4.70 7.72 -15.44
CA GLU A 104 6.13 8.03 -15.55
C GLU A 104 6.99 6.76 -15.52
N ARG A 105 6.69 5.81 -14.62
CA ARG A 105 7.53 4.63 -14.40
C ARG A 105 7.32 3.52 -15.42
N TYR A 106 6.08 3.31 -15.85
CA TYR A 106 5.65 2.15 -16.65
C TYR A 106 5.08 2.53 -18.02
N GLY A 107 4.97 3.83 -18.32
CA GLY A 107 4.36 4.33 -19.54
C GLY A 107 2.83 4.41 -19.45
N ASP A 108 2.23 5.05 -20.46
CA ASP A 108 0.77 5.09 -20.60
C ASP A 108 0.27 3.77 -21.18
N VAL A 109 -0.31 2.93 -20.31
CA VAL A 109 -0.93 1.64 -20.68
C VAL A 109 -2.40 1.81 -21.12
N GLY A 110 -2.87 3.05 -21.31
CA GLY A 110 -4.21 3.38 -21.79
C GLY A 110 -5.30 3.39 -20.71
N VAL A 111 -4.95 3.00 -19.48
CA VAL A 111 -5.85 3.00 -18.32
C VAL A 111 -5.12 3.58 -17.11
N ALA A 112 -5.67 4.65 -16.54
CA ALA A 112 -5.12 5.24 -15.33
C ALA A 112 -5.42 4.38 -14.08
N PRO A 113 -4.51 4.35 -13.08
CA PRO A 113 -4.78 3.71 -11.80
C PRO A 113 -6.11 4.17 -11.18
N ALA A 114 -6.89 3.21 -10.71
CA ALA A 114 -8.11 3.47 -9.97
C ALA A 114 -7.80 3.48 -8.47
N VAL A 115 -8.24 4.51 -7.76
CA VAL A 115 -8.00 4.69 -6.33
C VAL A 115 -9.33 5.01 -5.64
N PHE A 116 -9.68 4.21 -4.65
CA PHE A 116 -10.96 4.28 -3.95
C PHE A 116 -10.76 4.34 -2.45
N ALA A 117 -11.58 5.14 -1.78
CA ALA A 117 -11.82 4.96 -0.35
C ALA A 117 -12.71 3.73 -0.14
N ILE A 118 -12.33 2.88 0.81
CA ILE A 118 -13.06 1.66 1.17
C ILE A 118 -13.32 1.61 2.67
N ARG A 119 -13.93 0.53 3.16
CA ARG A 119 -14.12 0.32 4.59
C ARG A 119 -12.85 -0.29 5.19
N ASP A 120 -12.57 0.03 6.45
CA ASP A 120 -11.47 -0.59 7.22
C ASP A 120 -11.57 -2.13 7.20
N GLN A 121 -12.80 -2.64 7.33
CA GLN A 121 -13.09 -4.08 7.26
C GLN A 121 -12.62 -4.72 5.95
N ASP A 122 -12.81 -4.02 4.81
CA ASP A 122 -12.39 -4.55 3.51
C ASP A 122 -10.87 -4.69 3.43
N VAL A 123 -10.10 -3.76 4.02
CA VAL A 123 -8.63 -3.89 4.09
C VAL A 123 -8.25 -5.15 4.88
N ARG A 124 -8.89 -5.40 6.02
CA ARG A 124 -8.55 -6.54 6.88
C ARG A 124 -8.97 -7.89 6.30
N GLU A 125 -10.16 -7.97 5.70
CA GLU A 125 -10.77 -9.22 5.25
C GLU A 125 -10.39 -9.62 3.82
N ARG A 126 -10.04 -8.65 2.97
CA ARG A 126 -9.79 -8.91 1.54
C ARG A 126 -8.32 -8.87 1.15
N THR A 127 -7.43 -8.49 2.05
CA THR A 127 -5.99 -8.49 1.75
C THR A 127 -5.46 -9.92 1.70
N PRO A 128 -4.87 -10.36 0.58
CA PRO A 128 -4.34 -11.71 0.47
C PRO A 128 -3.19 -11.98 1.45
N ASP A 129 -3.10 -13.22 1.91
CA ASP A 129 -2.04 -13.66 2.84
C ASP A 129 -0.64 -13.58 2.22
N ASN A 130 -0.53 -13.72 0.89
CA ASN A 130 0.71 -13.65 0.13
C ASN A 130 1.07 -12.23 -0.35
N ALA A 131 0.31 -11.21 0.04
CA ALA A 131 0.56 -9.84 -0.37
C ALA A 131 1.84 -9.27 0.29
N LEU A 132 2.61 -8.50 -0.48
CA LEU A 132 3.85 -7.88 -0.02
C LEU A 132 3.53 -6.60 0.75
N SER A 133 4.12 -6.43 1.93
CA SER A 133 3.88 -5.24 2.77
C SER A 133 4.68 -4.05 2.27
N ILE A 134 4.07 -2.87 2.34
CA ILE A 134 4.68 -1.58 1.98
C ILE A 134 4.36 -0.56 3.05
N ASP A 135 5.31 0.35 3.29
CA ASP A 135 5.14 1.51 4.14
C ASP A 135 5.94 2.70 3.60
N THR A 136 5.41 3.91 3.74
CA THR A 136 6.08 5.12 3.24
C THR A 136 7.41 5.34 3.97
N PRO A 137 8.54 5.34 3.25
CA PRO A 137 9.86 5.49 3.87
C PRO A 137 10.05 6.92 4.40
N GLY A 138 10.60 7.03 5.62
CA GLY A 138 10.93 8.32 6.23
C GLY A 138 9.71 9.22 6.49
N ALA A 139 8.55 8.62 6.74
CA ALA A 139 7.34 9.33 7.14
C ALA A 139 7.48 9.96 8.54
N ALA A 140 6.71 11.03 8.79
CA ALA A 140 6.68 11.68 10.10
C ALA A 140 6.23 10.70 11.19
N ALA A 141 6.96 10.66 12.31
CA ALA A 141 6.77 9.69 13.39
C ALA A 141 5.35 9.74 13.98
N GLU A 142 4.73 10.91 13.96
CA GLU A 142 3.38 11.15 14.45
C GLU A 142 2.32 10.54 13.53
N LEU A 143 2.53 10.58 12.20
CA LEU A 143 1.64 9.92 11.24
C LEU A 143 1.76 8.39 11.34
N VAL A 144 2.98 7.88 11.50
CA VAL A 144 3.22 6.46 11.78
C VAL A 144 2.52 6.04 13.07
N SER A 145 2.61 6.87 14.12
CA SER A 145 1.96 6.61 15.41
C SER A 145 0.43 6.63 15.29
N ALA A 146 -0.13 7.56 14.52
CA ALA A 146 -1.57 7.65 14.27
C ALA A 146 -2.11 6.47 13.46
N ALA A 147 -1.33 5.98 12.49
CA ALA A 147 -1.69 4.83 11.67
C ALA A 147 -1.50 3.48 12.38
N ARG A 148 -0.74 3.45 13.49
CA ARG A 148 -0.37 2.21 14.21
C ARG A 148 -1.52 1.24 14.50
N PRO A 149 -2.73 1.69 14.91
CA PRO A 149 -3.86 0.78 15.15
C PRO A 149 -4.40 0.08 13.89
N TYR A 150 -4.07 0.63 12.72
CA TYR A 150 -4.54 0.16 11.41
C TYR A 150 -3.50 -0.68 10.68
N LEU A 151 -2.24 -0.62 11.11
CA LEU A 151 -1.20 -1.50 10.60
C LEU A 151 -1.55 -2.95 10.89
N TRP A 152 -1.24 -3.84 9.95
CA TRP A 152 -1.25 -5.27 10.25
C TRP A 152 -0.33 -5.52 11.45
N PRO A 153 -0.73 -6.39 12.41
CA PRO A 153 0.19 -6.84 13.42
C PRO A 153 1.40 -7.37 12.69
N SER A 154 2.54 -6.71 12.88
CA SER A 154 3.80 -7.13 12.31
C SER A 154 3.94 -8.59 12.70
N ARG A 155 3.90 -9.51 11.73
CA ARG A 155 4.49 -10.83 11.93
C ARG A 155 6.00 -10.62 11.97
N LEU A 156 6.48 -9.90 12.99
CA LEU A 156 7.81 -10.14 13.50
C LEU A 156 7.83 -11.63 13.81
N PRO A 157 8.83 -12.40 13.33
CA PRO A 157 8.99 -13.74 13.83
C PRO A 157 9.02 -13.62 15.36
N ARG A 158 8.10 -14.30 16.03
CA ARG A 158 8.22 -14.52 17.48
C ARG A 158 9.66 -14.96 17.67
N ALA A 159 10.46 -14.14 18.34
CA ALA A 159 11.80 -14.55 18.73
C ALA A 159 11.62 -15.94 19.34
N MET A 160 12.21 -16.94 18.67
CA MET A 160 12.25 -18.30 19.17
C MET A 160 12.91 -18.17 20.53
N VAL A 161 12.11 -18.26 21.59
CA VAL A 161 12.62 -18.40 22.95
C VAL A 161 13.30 -19.75 22.94
N ILE A 162 14.60 -19.75 22.63
CA ILE A 162 15.49 -20.85 22.93
C ILE A 162 15.54 -20.84 24.46
N GLY A 163 14.67 -21.63 25.08
CA GLY A 163 14.75 -21.91 26.50
C GLY A 163 16.10 -22.57 26.74
N ASP A 164 16.97 -21.86 27.43
CA ASP A 164 18.21 -22.40 27.98
C ASP A 164 17.84 -23.39 29.10
N PRO A 165 18.08 -24.69 28.97
CA PRO A 165 17.74 -25.66 29.99
C PRO A 165 18.94 -25.88 30.90
N SER A 166 19.44 -24.85 31.60
CA SER A 166 20.36 -25.09 32.72
C SER A 166 20.65 -23.86 33.58
N THR A 167 19.77 -23.56 34.52
CA THR A 167 20.21 -22.97 35.80
C THR A 167 19.24 -23.37 36.91
N GLY A 168 19.75 -24.01 37.96
CA GLY A 168 19.10 -24.02 39.27
C GLY A 168 18.86 -25.40 39.87
N ALA A 169 19.88 -25.90 40.54
CA ALA A 169 19.79 -26.96 41.54
C ALA A 169 18.79 -26.63 42.66
N ALA A 170 18.07 -27.65 43.12
CA ALA A 170 17.79 -27.94 44.53
C ALA A 170 17.57 -29.46 44.66
#